data_AF-A0A7K5TMF3-F1
#
_entry.id   AF-A0A7K5TMF3-F1
#
_cell.length_a   1.000
_cell.length_b   1.000
_cell.length_c   1.000
_cell.angle_alpha   90.00
_cell.angle_beta   90.00
_cell.angle_gamma   90.00
#
_symmetry.space_group_name_H-M   'P 1'
#
loop_
_entity.id
_entity.type
_entity.pdbx_description
1 polymer ?
#
loop_
_entity_poly.entity_id
_entity_poly.type
_entity_poly.pdbx_seq_one_letter_code
_entity_poly.pdbx_strand_id
1 'polypeptide(L)'
;MVIKAAKPKWKKARTVLQRDELKCCKYVLRRLGFATSSDVIEMKGWVTCEISSAQELLLTEMMVSVLFNAEQATVLLSCFVFQENVRYFLNLSILD
;
A
#
# COMPACT_ATOMS: atom_id res chain seq x y z
N MET A 1 0.90 -20.84 -40.15
CA MET A 1 2.08 -19.98 -39.91
C MET A 1 1.84 -18.84 -38.91
N VAL A 2 0.64 -18.23 -38.84
CA VAL A 2 0.34 -17.06 -38.00
C VAL A 2 0.47 -17.31 -36.48
N ILE A 3 0.15 -18.51 -35.98
CA ILE A 3 0.18 -18.83 -34.54
C ILE A 3 1.62 -18.90 -33.98
N LYS A 4 2.62 -19.28 -34.78
CA LYS A 4 4.03 -19.38 -34.33
C LYS A 4 4.69 -18.01 -34.18
N ALA A 5 4.33 -17.04 -35.02
CA ALA A 5 4.86 -15.68 -34.97
C ALA A 5 4.27 -14.84 -33.82
N ALA A 6 3.06 -15.16 -33.37
CA ALA A 6 2.47 -14.55 -32.18
C ALA A 6 3.20 -14.99 -30.89
N LYS A 7 3.82 -16.19 -30.88
CA LYS A 7 4.44 -16.78 -29.68
C LYS A 7 5.43 -15.93 -28.91
N PRO A 8 6.44 -15.34 -29.55
CA PRO A 8 7.44 -14.52 -28.88
C PRO A 8 6.89 -13.16 -28.42
N LYS A 9 5.87 -12.60 -29.08
CA LYS A 9 5.32 -11.28 -28.75
C LYS A 9 4.63 -11.27 -27.39
N TRP A 10 3.86 -12.30 -27.04
CA TRP A 10 3.22 -12.38 -25.73
C TRP A 10 4.18 -12.73 -24.59
N LYS A 11 5.24 -13.53 -24.83
CA LYS A 11 6.28 -13.75 -23.82
C LYS A 11 6.99 -12.44 -23.47
N LYS A 12 7.39 -11.66 -24.49
CA LYS A 12 8.03 -10.35 -24.28
C LYS A 12 7.10 -9.35 -23.60
N ALA A 13 5.86 -9.23 -24.05
CA ALA A 13 4.88 -8.33 -23.44
C ALA A 13 4.66 -8.65 -21.96
N ARG A 14 4.49 -9.93 -21.61
CA ARG A 14 4.25 -10.38 -20.23
C ARG A 14 5.45 -10.15 -19.30
N THR A 15 6.68 -10.34 -19.77
CA THR A 15 7.89 -10.15 -18.95
C THR A 15 8.35 -8.69 -18.87
N VAL A 16 8.02 -7.86 -19.86
CA VAL A 16 8.40 -6.43 -19.88
C VAL A 16 7.40 -5.58 -19.08
N LEU A 17 6.09 -5.82 -19.24
CA LEU A 17 5.06 -5.02 -18.54
C LEU A 17 5.18 -5.12 -17.01
N GLN A 18 5.49 -6.30 -16.46
CA GLN A 18 5.66 -6.49 -15.02
C GLN A 18 6.94 -5.85 -14.44
N ARG A 19 7.92 -5.52 -15.29
CA ARG A 19 9.19 -4.96 -14.82
C ARG A 19 9.10 -3.48 -14.52
N ASP A 20 8.25 -2.73 -15.23
CA ASP A 20 8.21 -1.28 -15.10
C ASP A 20 7.37 -0.82 -13.91
N GLU A 21 6.23 -1.47 -13.65
CA GLU A 21 5.44 -1.24 -12.44
C GLU A 21 6.25 -1.54 -11.17
N LEU A 22 6.98 -2.66 -11.15
CA LEU A 22 7.86 -3.02 -10.03
C LEU A 22 8.96 -1.99 -9.77
N LYS A 23 9.54 -1.38 -10.83
CA LYS A 23 10.54 -0.31 -10.67
C LYS A 23 9.94 0.92 -10.01
N CYS A 24 8.75 1.33 -10.45
CA CYS A 24 8.04 2.46 -9.86
C CYS A 24 7.68 2.19 -8.40
N CYS A 25 7.15 1.00 -8.08
CA CYS A 25 6.86 0.60 -6.71
C CYS A 25 8.11 0.61 -5.83
N LYS A 26 9.22 0.03 -6.29
CA LYS A 26 10.51 0.07 -5.57
C LYS A 26 10.99 1.50 -5.35
N TYR A 27 10.86 2.37 -6.34
CA TYR A 27 11.23 3.77 -6.21
C TYR A 27 10.43 4.47 -5.10
N VAL A 28 9.12 4.27 -5.05
CA VAL A 28 8.26 4.85 -4.00
C VAL A 28 8.62 4.30 -2.63
N LEU A 29 8.76 2.97 -2.48
CA LEU A 29 9.13 2.34 -1.21
C LEU A 29 10.47 2.86 -0.68
N ARG A 30 11.45 3.06 -1.56
CA ARG A 30 12.75 3.63 -1.18
C ARG A 30 12.65 5.10 -0.80
N ARG A 31 11.83 5.86 -1.52
CA ARG A 31 11.65 7.30 -1.26
C ARG A 31 10.89 7.58 0.04
N LEU A 32 9.99 6.67 0.44
CA LEU A 32 9.25 6.74 1.70
C LEU A 32 10.00 6.09 2.89
N GLY A 33 11.18 5.53 2.65
CA GLY A 33 12.03 4.94 3.69
C GLY A 33 11.58 3.56 4.18
N PHE A 34 10.78 2.83 3.40
CA PHE A 34 10.46 1.42 3.68
C PHE A 34 11.62 0.49 3.28
N ALA A 35 12.49 0.90 2.35
CA ALA A 35 13.68 0.16 1.97
C ALA A 35 14.82 1.11 1.57
N THR A 36 16.06 0.63 1.68
CA THR A 36 17.27 1.33 1.22
C THR A 36 17.38 1.34 -0.30
N SER A 37 18.29 2.16 -0.83
CA SER A 37 18.67 2.16 -2.26
C SER A 37 19.12 0.79 -2.78
N SER A 38 19.60 -0.08 -1.89
CA SER A 38 20.10 -1.43 -2.18
C SER A 38 19.05 -2.52 -2.00
N ASP A 39 17.76 -2.17 -1.91
CA ASP A 39 16.64 -3.10 -1.67
C ASP A 39 16.69 -3.86 -0.33
N VAL A 40 17.46 -3.37 0.65
CA VAL A 40 17.38 -3.85 2.04
C VAL A 40 16.21 -3.14 2.70
N ILE A 41 15.26 -3.89 3.24
CA ILE A 41 14.07 -3.33 3.86
C ILE A 41 14.42 -2.79 5.26
N GLU A 42 13.84 -1.65 5.57
CA GLU A 42 14.07 -0.89 6.80
C GLU A 42 13.03 -1.25 7.86
N MET A 43 13.21 -0.76 9.10
CA MET A 43 12.29 -1.03 10.20
C MET A 43 10.84 -0.63 9.87
N LYS A 44 10.64 0.45 9.12
CA LYS A 44 9.32 0.87 8.64
C LYS A 44 8.67 -0.20 7.75
N GLY A 45 9.44 -0.81 6.86
CA GLY A 45 8.98 -1.92 6.02
C GLY A 45 8.65 -3.17 6.82
N TRP A 46 9.42 -3.47 7.87
CA TRP A 46 9.11 -4.58 8.79
C TRP A 46 7.80 -4.37 9.53
N VAL A 47 7.57 -3.18 10.06
CA VAL A 47 6.30 -2.84 10.71
C VAL A 47 5.13 -2.97 9.73
N THR A 48 5.29 -2.51 8.49
CA THR A 48 4.25 -2.67 7.46
C THR A 48 3.95 -4.12 7.15
N CYS A 49 4.97 -4.99 7.09
CA CYS A 49 4.78 -6.42 6.80
C CYS A 49 3.92 -7.15 7.86
N GLU A 50 3.81 -6.62 9.07
CA GLU A 50 2.94 -7.17 10.12
C GLU A 50 1.47 -6.72 9.98
N ILE A 51 1.20 -5.68 9.17
CA ILE A 51 -0.14 -5.12 8.99
C ILE A 51 -0.82 -5.83 7.82
N SER A 52 -1.69 -6.79 8.11
CA SER A 52 -2.50 -7.49 7.09
C SER A 52 -3.83 -6.77 6.80
N SER A 53 -3.77 -5.46 6.50
CA SER A 53 -4.95 -4.62 6.21
C SER A 53 -4.80 -3.91 4.87
N ALA A 54 -5.92 -3.45 4.28
CA ALA A 54 -5.83 -2.61 3.10
C ALA A 54 -5.07 -1.33 3.41
N GLN A 55 -4.14 -0.92 2.53
CA GLN A 55 -3.38 0.33 2.61
C GLN A 55 -2.33 0.40 3.75
N GLU A 56 -1.70 -0.74 4.05
CA GLU A 56 -0.59 -0.94 5.00
C GLU A 56 0.51 0.15 5.02
N LEU A 57 0.96 0.62 3.85
CA LEU A 57 1.98 1.67 3.74
C LEU A 57 1.48 3.01 4.30
N LEU A 58 0.24 3.40 4.00
CA LEU A 58 -0.35 4.65 4.47
C LEU A 58 -0.58 4.61 5.98
N LEU A 59 -1.08 3.49 6.50
CA LEU A 59 -1.29 3.32 7.93
C LEU A 59 0.03 3.45 8.70
N THR A 60 1.10 2.82 8.18
CA THR A 60 2.43 2.90 8.77
C THR A 60 2.98 4.35 8.77
N GLU A 61 2.80 5.09 7.67
CA GLU A 61 3.17 6.52 7.60
C GLU A 61 2.44 7.37 8.64
N MET A 62 1.13 7.15 8.79
CA MET A 62 0.32 7.89 9.75
C MET A 62 0.74 7.60 11.18
N MET A 63 1.02 6.34 11.53
CA MET A 63 1.49 5.96 12.86
C MET A 63 2.89 6.50 13.19
N VAL A 64 3.78 6.58 12.20
CA VAL A 64 5.14 7.11 12.40
C VAL A 64 5.16 8.65 12.47
N SER A 65 4.20 9.33 11.83
CA SER A 65 4.19 10.80 11.70
C SER A 65 3.30 11.52 12.71
N VAL A 66 2.35 10.83 13.36
CA VAL A 66 1.35 11.46 14.24
C VAL A 66 1.30 10.76 15.59
N LEU A 67 1.48 11.53 16.67
CA LEU A 67 1.14 11.11 18.02
C LEU A 67 -0.38 11.07 18.15
N PHE A 68 -1.00 9.96 17.75
CA PHE A 68 -2.43 9.76 17.97
C PHE A 68 -2.70 9.42 19.44
N ASN A 69 -3.67 10.09 20.04
CA ASN A 69 -4.32 9.57 21.24
C ASN A 69 -5.13 8.32 20.89
N ALA A 70 -5.34 7.43 21.85
CA ALA A 70 -6.02 6.15 21.64
C ALA A 70 -7.38 6.31 20.91
N GLU A 71 -8.16 7.32 21.30
CA GLU A 71 -9.47 7.61 20.69
C GLU A 71 -9.36 7.98 19.20
N GLN A 72 -8.40 8.82 18.84
CA GLN A 72 -8.18 9.25 17.47
C GLN A 72 -7.68 8.10 16.60
N ALA A 73 -6.81 7.23 17.16
CA ALA A 73 -6.35 6.03 16.47
C ALA A 73 -7.50 5.06 16.18
N THR A 74 -8.43 4.86 17.12
CA THR A 74 -9.62 4.00 16.91
C THR A 74 -10.52 4.51 15.78
N VAL A 75 -10.79 5.83 15.75
CA VAL A 75 -11.61 6.44 14.69
C VAL A 75 -10.94 6.29 13.34
N LEU A 76 -9.64 6.56 13.25
CA LEU A 76 -8.91 6.44 12.01
C LEU A 76 -8.90 4.99 11.49
N LEU A 77 -8.63 4.02 12.36
CA LEU A 77 -8.62 2.60 12.01
C LEU A 77 -10.00 2.12 11.51
N SER A 78 -11.09 2.69 12.01
CA SER A 78 -12.45 2.38 11.54
C SER A 78 -12.62 2.66 10.04
N CYS A 79 -11.98 3.72 9.53
CA CYS A 79 -12.00 4.08 8.11
C CYS A 79 -11.18 3.12 7.24
N PHE A 80 -10.17 2.45 7.80
CA PHE A 80 -9.32 1.50 7.05
C PHE A 80 -9.96 0.11 6.95
N VAL A 81 -10.74 -0.29 7.95
CA VAL A 81 -11.41 -1.61 7.98
C VAL A 81 -12.72 -1.59 7.20
N PHE A 82 -13.45 -0.48 7.23
CA PHE A 82 -14.76 -0.37 6.63
C PHE A 82 -14.67 0.22 5.20
N GLN A 83 -14.93 -0.60 4.18
CA GLN A 83 -14.83 -0.21 2.76
C GLN A 83 -16.18 -0.06 2.04
N GLU A 84 -17.30 -0.19 2.74
CA GLU A 84 -18.62 -0.05 2.10
C GLU A 84 -18.99 1.42 1.86
N ASN A 85 -19.75 1.68 0.81
CA ASN A 85 -20.24 3.01 0.50
C ASN A 85 -21.40 3.40 1.44
N VAL A 86 -21.14 4.28 2.40
CA VAL A 86 -22.19 4.83 3.29
C VAL A 86 -22.65 6.18 2.75
N ARG A 87 -23.97 6.42 2.75
CA ARG A 87 -24.56 7.72 2.37
C ARG A 87 -24.51 8.77 3.49
N TYR A 88 -24.15 8.35 4.69
CA TYR A 88 -24.00 9.22 5.84
C TYR A 88 -22.53 9.19 6.24
N PHE A 89 -21.89 10.35 6.35
CA PHE A 89 -20.69 10.42 7.19
C PHE A 89 -21.11 9.84 8.55
N LEU A 90 -20.31 8.92 9.10
CA LEU A 90 -20.40 8.55 10.51
C LEU A 90 -20.21 9.85 11.30
N ASN A 91 -21.31 10.55 11.58
CA ASN A 91 -21.31 11.68 12.48
C ASN A 91 -20.81 11.11 13.80
N LEU A 92 -19.63 11.56 14.23
CA LEU A 92 -19.00 11.22 15.51
C LEU A 92 -19.78 11.75 16.73
N SER A 93 -21.06 12.09 16.56
CA SER A 93 -21.98 12.59 17.58
C SER A 93 -22.53 11.52 18.52
N ILE A 94 -21.96 10.31 18.55
CA ILE A 94 -22.36 9.24 19.51
C ILE A 94 -21.48 9.27 20.78
N LEU A 95 -20.69 10.33 20.97
CA LEU A 95 -20.05 10.64 22.25
C LEU A 95 -20.54 11.99 22.80
N ASP A 96 -21.87 12.14 22.91
CA ASP A 96 -22.56 13.08 23.81
C ASP A 96 -23.65 12.31 24.58
#